data_AF-A0A1Z9M2K0-F1
#
_entry.id   AF-A0A1Z9M2K0-F1
#
_cell.length_a   1.000
_cell.length_b   1.000
_cell.length_c   1.000
_cell.angle_alpha   90.00
_cell.angle_beta   90.00
_cell.angle_gamma   90.00
#
_symmetry.space_group_name_H-M   'P 1'
#
loop_
_entity.id
_entity.type
_entity.pdbx_description
1 polymer ?
#
loop_
_entity_poly.entity_id
_entity_poly.type
_entity_poly.pdbx_seq_one_letter_code
_entity_poly.pdbx_strand_id
1 'polypeptide(L)'
;MAFADPNEIFFTPFEPKLKNRFIMEIDGIPAYLVKTMARPSIAFDTVTLDHINVKRYVKGKAQWQPIEVSLYDPIVPSGAQAVNEWIRLHHESVTGVDGYSSEYKKDITFNLLSPNGEKIEQWIIKGAFLTAANFQDLDFASNDVVDIGLTIQYDYAILEF
;
A
#
# COMPACT_ATOMS: atom_id res chain seq x y z
N MET A 1 16.55 29.33 34.29
CA MET A 1 16.40 28.09 33.51
C MET A 1 16.06 28.53 32.09
N ALA A 2 16.86 28.16 31.09
CA ALA A 2 16.60 28.56 29.71
C ALA A 2 15.27 27.95 29.25
N PHE A 3 14.38 28.79 28.70
CA PHE A 3 12.98 28.44 28.38
C PHE A 3 12.82 27.66 27.08
N ALA A 4 13.87 27.51 26.28
CA ALA A 4 13.84 26.81 25.00
C ALA A 4 14.87 25.67 24.98
N ASP A 5 14.44 24.50 24.53
CA ASP A 5 15.26 23.30 24.40
C ASP A 5 16.27 23.48 23.25
N PRO A 6 17.56 23.14 23.41
CA PRO A 6 18.53 23.20 22.32
C PRO A 6 18.07 22.53 21.01
N ASN A 7 17.25 21.48 21.06
CA ASN A 7 16.67 20.84 19.88
C ASN A 7 15.64 21.70 19.13
N GLU A 8 15.04 22.70 19.79
CA GLU A 8 14.10 23.65 19.20
C GLU A 8 14.78 24.93 18.70
N ILE A 9 15.98 25.24 19.22
CA ILE A 9 16.72 26.47 18.90
C ILE A 9 17.72 26.27 17.77
N PHE A 10 18.32 25.09 17.65
CA PHE A 10 19.33 24.81 16.62
C PHE A 10 18.73 24.05 15.44
N PHE A 11 18.95 24.59 14.23
CA PHE A 11 18.64 23.88 12.99
C PHE A 11 19.54 22.64 12.87
N THR A 12 18.94 21.46 12.96
CA THR A 12 19.61 20.22 12.55
C THR A 12 19.54 20.13 11.02
N PRO A 13 20.67 19.98 10.32
CA PRO A 13 20.63 19.71 8.89
C PRO A 13 20.00 18.32 8.68
N PHE A 14 18.83 18.28 8.05
CA PHE A 14 18.16 17.03 7.67
C PHE A 14 17.88 17.01 6.17
N GLU A 15 18.05 15.85 5.54
CA GLU A 15 17.57 15.60 4.18
C GLU A 15 16.15 15.00 4.25
N PRO A 16 15.14 15.61 3.62
CA PRO A 16 13.80 15.05 3.61
C PRO A 16 13.72 13.80 2.73
N LYS A 17 12.94 12.81 3.16
CA LYS A 17 12.56 11.64 2.36
C LYS A 17 11.84 12.10 1.09
N LEU A 18 12.25 11.57 -0.07
CA LEU A 18 11.59 11.87 -1.35
C LEU A 18 10.55 10.80 -1.70
N LYS A 19 9.42 11.23 -2.28
CA LYS A 19 8.29 10.35 -2.61
C LYS A 19 8.62 9.30 -3.68
N ASN A 20 9.56 9.59 -4.56
CA ASN A 20 9.93 8.74 -5.72
C ASN A 20 11.00 7.70 -5.39
N ARG A 21 11.51 7.65 -4.16
CA ARG A 21 12.55 6.70 -3.74
C ARG A 21 11.90 5.54 -2.98
N PHE A 22 11.29 4.62 -3.71
CA PHE A 22 10.67 3.45 -3.11
C PHE A 22 10.74 2.21 -4.01
N ILE A 23 10.61 1.04 -3.38
CA ILE A 23 10.47 -0.26 -4.03
C ILE A 23 9.37 -1.03 -3.31
N MET A 24 8.44 -1.62 -4.07
CA MET A 24 7.39 -2.49 -3.54
C MET A 24 7.55 -3.88 -4.16
N GLU A 25 7.66 -4.89 -3.31
CA GLU A 25 7.87 -6.29 -3.67
C GLU A 25 6.57 -7.04 -3.43
N ILE A 26 5.93 -7.46 -4.53
CA ILE A 26 4.73 -8.30 -4.53
C ILE A 26 5.09 -9.59 -5.24
N ASP A 27 4.81 -10.73 -4.63
CA ASP A 27 5.09 -12.02 -5.26
C ASP A 27 4.33 -12.19 -6.58
N GLY A 28 5.05 -12.53 -7.65
CA GLY A 28 4.56 -12.63 -9.02
C GLY A 28 4.49 -11.31 -9.82
N ILE A 29 4.60 -10.14 -9.17
CA ILE A 29 4.59 -8.83 -9.86
C ILE A 29 5.97 -8.18 -9.72
N PRO A 30 6.71 -7.97 -10.82
CA PRO A 30 8.01 -7.31 -10.75
C PRO A 30 7.92 -5.88 -10.19
N ALA A 31 8.79 -5.56 -9.23
CA ALA A 31 8.75 -4.28 -8.50
C ALA A 31 8.89 -3.03 -9.39
N TYR A 32 9.57 -3.14 -10.52
CA TYR A 32 9.76 -2.03 -11.47
C TYR A 32 8.47 -1.64 -12.22
N LEU A 33 7.43 -2.48 -12.17
CA LEU A 33 6.12 -2.13 -12.73
C LEU A 33 5.36 -1.15 -11.83
N VAL A 34 5.67 -1.11 -10.53
CA VAL A 34 4.93 -0.28 -9.57
C VAL A 34 5.26 1.20 -9.80
N LYS A 35 4.27 1.96 -10.25
CA LYS A 35 4.37 3.38 -10.60
C LYS A 35 4.04 4.28 -9.42
N THR A 36 2.92 4.02 -8.74
CA THR A 36 2.52 4.75 -7.53
C THR A 36 1.95 3.80 -6.49
N MET A 37 2.04 4.19 -5.23
CA MET A 37 1.37 3.52 -4.14
C MET A 37 1.09 4.48 -2.98
N ALA A 38 0.06 4.17 -2.18
CA ALA A 38 -0.16 4.80 -0.89
C ALA A 38 0.59 4.06 0.23
N ARG A 39 1.02 4.79 1.28
CA ARG A 39 1.53 4.15 2.50
C ARG A 39 0.36 3.51 3.28
N PRO A 40 0.61 2.44 4.07
CA PRO A 40 -0.38 1.91 4.99
C PRO A 40 -0.95 3.00 5.91
N SER A 41 -2.26 3.00 6.09
CA SER A 41 -2.93 3.92 7.02
C SER A 41 -3.94 3.20 7.89
N ILE A 42 -4.10 3.66 9.13
CA ILE A 42 -4.99 3.04 10.12
C ILE A 42 -5.97 4.09 10.64
N ALA A 43 -7.24 3.71 10.68
CA ALA A 43 -8.31 4.50 11.30
C ALA A 43 -8.73 3.85 12.62
N PHE A 44 -9.12 4.68 13.59
CA PHE A 44 -9.67 4.21 14.86
C PHE A 44 -11.09 4.73 15.02
N ASP A 45 -12.03 3.82 15.22
CA ASP A 45 -13.39 4.18 15.54
C ASP A 45 -13.43 4.88 16.90
N THR A 46 -14.45 5.70 17.11
CA THR A 46 -14.66 6.39 18.38
C THR A 46 -15.94 5.92 19.03
N VAL A 47 -15.86 5.46 20.27
CA VAL A 47 -17.02 5.10 21.10
C VAL A 47 -17.37 6.29 22.00
N THR A 48 -18.54 6.86 21.80
CA THR A 48 -19.06 7.95 22.63
C THR A 48 -19.80 7.39 23.83
N LEU A 49 -19.39 7.80 25.03
CA LEU A 49 -20.07 7.50 26.29
C LEU A 49 -20.74 8.77 26.80
N ASP A 50 -22.07 8.79 26.80
CA ASP A 50 -22.85 9.88 27.37
C ASP A 50 -22.89 9.76 28.90
N HIS A 51 -22.51 10.83 29.61
CA HIS A 51 -22.60 10.90 31.07
C HIS A 51 -23.20 12.22 31.52
N ILE A 52 -24.49 12.19 31.88
CA ILE A 52 -25.28 13.36 32.27
C ILE A 52 -25.19 14.44 31.19
N ASN A 53 -24.44 15.51 31.43
CA ASN A 53 -24.31 16.67 30.54
C ASN A 53 -22.97 16.70 29.79
N VAL A 54 -22.14 15.65 29.89
CA VAL A 54 -20.84 15.57 29.23
C VAL A 54 -20.73 14.32 28.36
N LYS A 55 -20.00 14.43 27.25
CA LYS A 55 -19.62 13.29 26.41
C LYS A 55 -18.17 12.93 26.69
N ARG A 56 -17.91 11.64 26.85
CA ARG A 56 -16.55 11.09 26.93
C ARG A 56 -16.30 10.22 25.70
N TYR A 57 -15.06 10.21 25.22
CA TYR A 57 -14.68 9.46 24.03
C TYR A 57 -13.67 8.39 24.42
N VAL A 58 -13.92 7.16 24.00
CA VAL A 58 -12.99 6.03 24.16
C VAL A 58 -12.67 5.46 22.77
N LYS A 59 -11.44 4.99 22.60
CA LYS A 59 -10.99 4.35 21.36
C LYS A 59 -11.80 3.07 21.08
N GLY A 60 -12.36 2.99 19.88
CA GLY A 60 -13.03 1.82 19.33
C GLY A 60 -12.09 0.88 18.56
N LYS A 61 -12.62 0.18 17.56
CA LYS A 61 -11.85 -0.77 16.75
C LYS A 61 -10.83 -0.06 15.86
N ALA A 62 -9.73 -0.75 15.59
CA ALA A 62 -8.71 -0.30 14.66
C ALA A 62 -8.95 -0.96 13.30
N GLN A 63 -8.93 -0.17 12.23
CA GLN A 63 -9.13 -0.66 10.87
C GLN A 63 -8.01 -0.14 9.96
N TRP A 64 -7.25 -1.08 9.41
CA TRP A 64 -6.32 -0.80 8.32
C TRP A 64 -7.10 -0.49 7.04
N GLN A 65 -6.76 0.62 6.42
CA GLN A 65 -7.43 1.08 5.20
C GLN A 65 -6.77 0.46 3.97
N PRO A 66 -7.53 0.14 2.92
CA PRO A 66 -6.97 -0.39 1.68
C PRO A 66 -5.96 0.59 1.05
N ILE A 67 -5.01 0.01 0.32
CA ILE A 67 -3.95 0.74 -0.39
C ILE A 67 -4.26 0.71 -1.88
N GLU A 68 -4.19 1.88 -2.52
CA GLU A 68 -4.22 2.01 -3.96
C GLU A 68 -2.80 1.91 -4.53
N VAL A 69 -2.63 1.09 -5.56
CA VAL A 69 -1.38 0.88 -6.29
C VAL A 69 -1.65 1.06 -7.78
N SER A 70 -0.79 1.80 -8.48
CA SER A 70 -0.79 1.82 -9.95
C SER A 70 0.44 1.11 -10.49
N LEU A 71 0.24 0.29 -11.50
CA LEU A 71 1.29 -0.43 -12.22
C LEU A 71 1.35 0.07 -13.67
N TYR A 72 2.53 0.06 -14.28
CA TYR A 72 2.66 0.11 -15.72
C TYR A 72 2.26 -1.23 -16.33
N ASP A 73 1.60 -1.21 -17.51
CA ASP A 73 1.35 -2.41 -18.30
C ASP A 73 2.27 -2.51 -19.53
N PRO A 74 3.46 -3.10 -19.40
CA PRO A 74 4.36 -3.31 -20.53
C PRO A 74 3.97 -4.56 -21.34
N ILE A 75 4.45 -4.61 -22.59
CA ILE A 75 4.18 -5.72 -23.50
C ILE A 75 4.84 -7.02 -23.02
N VAL A 76 6.09 -6.96 -22.56
CA VAL A 76 6.85 -8.12 -22.06
C VAL A 76 7.75 -7.71 -20.89
N PRO A 77 7.69 -8.40 -19.73
CA PRO A 77 6.63 -9.34 -19.31
C PRO A 77 5.33 -8.59 -19.03
N SER A 78 4.18 -9.17 -19.42
CA SER A 78 2.88 -8.47 -19.28
C SER A 78 2.50 -8.23 -17.82
N GLY A 79 2.24 -6.95 -17.48
CA GLY A 79 1.74 -6.56 -16.16
C GLY A 79 0.32 -7.09 -15.96
N ALA A 80 -0.52 -6.98 -16.98
CA ALA A 80 -1.88 -7.52 -16.95
C ALA A 80 -1.93 -9.04 -16.68
N GLN A 81 -1.01 -9.80 -17.29
CA GLN A 81 -0.90 -11.24 -17.03
C GLN A 81 -0.54 -11.53 -15.58
N ALA A 82 0.46 -10.83 -15.02
CA ALA A 82 0.90 -11.01 -13.64
C ALA A 82 -0.23 -10.69 -12.64
N VAL A 83 -1.01 -9.64 -12.90
CA VAL A 83 -2.20 -9.30 -12.10
C VAL A 83 -3.27 -10.38 -12.22
N ASN A 84 -3.54 -10.87 -13.43
CA ASN A 84 -4.54 -11.93 -13.66
C ASN A 84 -4.19 -13.24 -12.95
N GLU A 85 -2.91 -13.61 -12.88
CA GLU A 85 -2.49 -14.79 -12.10
C GLU A 85 -2.84 -14.64 -10.63
N TRP A 86 -2.71 -13.44 -10.06
CA TRP A 86 -3.15 -13.18 -8.70
C TRP A 86 -4.69 -13.21 -8.57
N ILE A 87 -5.43 -12.63 -9.52
CA ILE A 87 -6.90 -12.68 -9.54
C ILE A 87 -7.40 -14.12 -9.56
N ARG A 88 -6.79 -14.99 -10.38
CA ARG A 88 -7.17 -16.40 -10.49
C ARG A 88 -7.03 -17.18 -9.18
N LEU A 89 -6.13 -16.78 -8.29
CA LEU A 89 -6.04 -17.36 -6.95
C LEU A 89 -7.26 -17.01 -6.07
N HIS A 90 -7.93 -15.88 -6.33
CA HIS A 90 -9.15 -15.51 -5.61
C HIS A 90 -10.34 -16.30 -6.16
N HIS A 91 -10.50 -16.25 -7.49
CA HIS A 91 -11.58 -16.92 -8.19
C HIS A 91 -11.10 -17.40 -9.57
N GLU A 92 -11.07 -18.71 -9.78
CA GLU A 92 -10.71 -19.28 -11.06
C GLU A 92 -11.91 -19.20 -12.02
N SER A 93 -11.83 -18.31 -13.02
CA SER A 93 -12.93 -18.04 -13.93
C SER A 93 -13.31 -19.22 -14.84
N VAL A 94 -12.39 -20.15 -15.09
CA VAL A 94 -12.66 -21.30 -16.00
C VAL A 94 -13.43 -22.41 -15.28
N THR A 95 -13.09 -22.70 -14.03
CA THR A 95 -13.70 -23.79 -13.25
C THR A 95 -14.75 -23.29 -12.26
N GLY A 96 -14.77 -21.99 -11.98
CA GLY A 96 -15.66 -21.36 -11.00
C GLY A 96 -15.29 -21.65 -9.54
N VAL A 97 -14.07 -22.14 -9.29
CA VAL A 97 -13.62 -22.51 -7.94
C VAL A 97 -12.94 -21.32 -7.27
N ASP A 98 -13.31 -21.06 -6.02
CA ASP A 98 -12.65 -20.05 -5.18
C ASP A 98 -11.43 -20.65 -4.48
N GLY A 99 -10.37 -19.85 -4.38
CA GLY A 99 -9.16 -20.23 -3.65
C GLY A 99 -9.27 -20.00 -2.15
N TYR A 100 -8.42 -20.70 -1.40
CA TYR A 100 -8.31 -20.51 0.03
C TYR A 100 -7.59 -19.20 0.36
N SER A 101 -7.88 -18.64 1.54
CA SER A 101 -7.18 -17.42 2.01
C SER A 101 -5.68 -17.58 2.13
N SER A 102 -5.18 -18.80 2.35
CA SER A 102 -3.74 -19.10 2.33
C SER A 102 -3.12 -19.07 0.93
N GLU A 103 -3.92 -19.11 -0.14
CA GLU A 103 -3.46 -19.13 -1.53
C GLU A 103 -3.44 -17.72 -2.12
N TYR A 104 -4.54 -16.97 -1.99
CA TYR A 104 -4.64 -15.64 -2.60
C TYR A 104 -4.04 -14.52 -1.75
N LYS A 105 -3.91 -14.70 -0.43
CA LYS A 105 -3.27 -13.69 0.42
C LYS A 105 -1.75 -13.79 0.30
N LYS A 106 -1.13 -12.64 0.06
CA LYS A 106 0.32 -12.50 -0.09
C LYS A 106 0.87 -11.56 0.96
N ASP A 107 2.14 -11.74 1.30
CA ASP A 107 2.89 -10.76 2.06
C ASP A 107 3.58 -9.80 1.09
N ILE A 108 3.46 -8.50 1.34
CA ILE A 108 4.02 -7.46 0.49
C ILE A 108 5.04 -6.65 1.30
N THR A 109 6.21 -6.40 0.72
CA THR A 109 7.24 -5.57 1.35
C THR A 109 7.36 -4.24 0.62
N PHE A 110 7.27 -3.14 1.36
CA PHE A 110 7.50 -1.79 0.86
C PHE A 110 8.74 -1.20 1.51
N ASN A 111 9.69 -0.76 0.70
CA ASN A 111 10.94 -0.17 1.16
C ASN A 111 11.04 1.28 0.65
N LEU A 112 11.28 2.21 1.57
CA LEU A 112 11.69 3.56 1.22
C LEU A 112 13.22 3.64 1.20
N LEU A 113 13.77 4.27 0.17
CA LEU A 113 15.19 4.24 -0.10
C LEU A 113 15.90 5.57 0.18
N SER A 114 17.18 5.45 0.54
CA SER A 114 18.13 6.55 0.59
C SER A 114 18.57 6.96 -0.83
N PRO A 115 19.25 8.13 -0.98
CA PRO A 115 19.89 8.48 -2.24
C PRO A 115 20.83 7.39 -2.78
N ASN A 116 21.41 6.60 -1.88
CA ASN A 116 22.38 5.54 -2.19
C ASN A 116 21.71 4.17 -2.39
N GLY A 117 20.37 4.09 -2.33
CA GLY A 117 19.62 2.84 -2.48
C GLY A 117 19.54 1.98 -1.21
N GLU A 118 19.97 2.50 -0.06
CA GLU A 118 19.85 1.81 1.23
C GLU A 118 18.41 1.90 1.75
N LYS A 119 17.94 0.86 2.45
CA LYS A 119 16.62 0.87 3.09
C LYS A 119 16.65 1.80 4.30
N ILE A 120 15.74 2.78 4.32
CA ILE A 120 15.56 3.73 5.44
C ILE A 120 14.29 3.40 6.25
N GLU A 121 13.29 2.82 5.60
CA GLU A 121 11.99 2.51 6.19
C GLU A 121 11.43 1.30 5.45
N GLN A 122 11.03 0.28 6.19
CA GLN A 122 10.43 -0.93 5.63
C GLN A 122 9.05 -1.15 6.23
N TRP A 123 8.05 -1.34 5.38
CA TRP A 123 6.74 -1.82 5.78
C TRP A 123 6.55 -3.25 5.29
N ILE A 124 6.15 -4.13 6.20
CA ILE A 124 5.73 -5.49 5.89
C ILE A 124 4.21 -5.53 6.02
N ILE A 125 3.53 -5.68 4.90
CA ILE A 125 2.08 -5.79 4.80
C ILE A 125 1.73 -7.27 4.77
N LYS A 126 0.91 -7.70 5.73
CA LYS A 126 0.57 -9.11 5.95
C LYS A 126 -0.85 -9.42 5.48
N GLY A 127 -0.99 -10.57 4.83
CA GLY A 127 -2.30 -11.07 4.40
C GLY A 127 -2.98 -10.19 3.35
N ALA A 128 -2.21 -9.59 2.45
CA ALA A 128 -2.71 -8.69 1.41
C ALA A 128 -3.42 -9.45 0.29
N PHE A 129 -4.55 -8.93 -0.18
CA PHE A 129 -5.34 -9.50 -1.26
C PHE A 129 -6.01 -8.39 -2.08
N LEU A 130 -6.42 -8.72 -3.31
CA LEU A 130 -7.06 -7.77 -4.21
C LEU A 130 -8.55 -7.63 -3.88
N THR A 131 -9.01 -6.39 -3.70
CA THR A 131 -10.45 -6.09 -3.68
C THR A 131 -10.94 -5.54 -5.01
N ALA A 132 -10.05 -4.93 -5.79
CA ALA A 132 -10.34 -4.49 -7.14
C ALA A 132 -9.07 -4.50 -8.01
N ALA A 133 -9.24 -4.83 -9.28
CA ALA A 133 -8.23 -4.68 -10.32
C ALA A 133 -8.90 -4.02 -11.54
N ASN A 134 -8.38 -2.87 -11.94
CA ASN A 134 -8.88 -2.07 -13.05
C ASN A 134 -7.78 -1.91 -14.10
N PHE A 135 -8.02 -2.46 -15.29
CA PHE A 135 -7.08 -2.42 -16.42
C PHE A 135 -7.18 -1.14 -17.26
N GLN A 136 -7.97 -0.16 -16.79
CA GLN A 136 -8.21 1.13 -17.44
C GLN A 136 -8.83 1.02 -18.85
N ASP A 137 -9.18 2.17 -19.42
CA ASP A 137 -9.77 2.27 -20.75
C ASP A 137 -8.69 2.39 -21.84
N LEU A 138 -9.02 1.97 -23.07
CA LEU A 138 -8.16 2.10 -24.25
C LEU A 138 -8.78 3.09 -25.24
N ASP A 139 -7.96 3.96 -25.83
CA ASP A 139 -8.40 4.96 -26.81
C ASP A 139 -7.43 5.02 -28.01
N PHE A 140 -7.96 4.84 -29.23
CA PHE A 140 -7.18 4.95 -30.47
C PHE A 140 -6.66 6.37 -30.75
N ALA A 141 -7.23 7.40 -30.11
CA ALA A 141 -6.80 8.79 -30.28
C ALA A 141 -5.70 9.21 -29.29
N SER A 142 -5.43 8.41 -28.25
CA SER A 142 -4.43 8.73 -27.22
C SER A 142 -3.08 8.05 -27.51
N ASN A 143 -1.99 8.70 -27.07
CA ASN A 143 -0.64 8.15 -27.05
C ASN A 143 -0.11 7.94 -25.62
N ASP A 144 -0.99 8.06 -24.61
CA ASP A 144 -0.62 7.88 -23.22
C ASP A 144 -0.24 6.43 -22.92
N VAL A 145 0.62 6.25 -21.92
CA VAL A 145 0.97 4.91 -21.43
C VAL A 145 -0.21 4.29 -20.69
N VAL A 146 -0.38 2.97 -20.85
CA VAL A 146 -1.42 2.21 -20.16
C VAL A 146 -0.94 1.85 -18.76
N ASP A 147 -1.81 2.06 -17.78
CA ASP A 147 -1.60 1.71 -16.39
C ASP A 147 -2.65 0.69 -15.92
N ILE A 148 -2.38 -0.03 -14.84
CA ILE A 148 -3.33 -0.88 -14.13
C ILE A 148 -3.50 -0.34 -12.72
N GLY A 149 -4.75 -0.11 -12.29
CA GLY A 149 -5.09 0.30 -10.93
C GLY A 149 -5.49 -0.90 -10.07
N LEU A 150 -4.85 -1.07 -8.92
CA LEU A 150 -5.15 -2.12 -7.95
C LEU A 150 -5.55 -1.52 -6.61
N THR A 151 -6.63 -2.05 -6.04
CA THR A 151 -7.00 -1.78 -4.64
C THR A 151 -6.70 -3.03 -3.82
N ILE A 152 -5.81 -2.88 -2.84
CA ILE A 152 -5.30 -3.97 -2.01
C ILE A 152 -5.79 -3.78 -0.58
N GLN A 153 -6.54 -4.75 -0.07
CA GLN A 153 -6.88 -4.86 1.34
C GLN A 153 -5.91 -5.82 2.03
N TYR A 154 -5.65 -5.62 3.32
CA TYR A 154 -4.70 -6.42 4.08
C TYR A 154 -5.13 -6.52 5.54
N ASP A 155 -4.54 -7.46 6.27
CA ASP A 155 -4.91 -7.74 7.65
C ASP A 155 -4.22 -6.75 8.61
N TYR A 156 -2.91 -6.55 8.43
CA TYR A 156 -2.14 -5.58 9.21
C TYR A 156 -0.80 -5.24 8.53
N ALA A 157 -0.16 -4.15 8.98
CA ALA A 157 1.16 -3.75 8.53
C ALA A 157 2.11 -3.54 9.72
N ILE A 158 3.38 -3.90 9.54
CA ILE A 158 4.47 -3.73 10.51
C ILE A 158 5.47 -2.73 9.91
N LEU A 159 5.93 -1.78 10.72
CA LEU A 159 6.98 -0.83 10.36
C LEU A 159 8.31 -1.21 11.01
N GLU A 160 9.36 -1.30 10.19
CA GLU A 160 10.74 -1.64 10.55
C GLU A 160 11.71 -0.60 9.95
N PHE A 161 12.92 -0.48 10.52
CA PHE A 161 13.97 0.48 10.13
C PHE A 161 15.28 -0.25 9.83
#